data_AF-A0A7V1BXG9-F1
#
_entry.id   AF-A0A7V1BXG9-F1
#
_cell.length_a   1.000
_cell.length_b   1.000
_cell.length_c   1.000
_cell.angle_alpha   90.00
_cell.angle_beta   90.00
_cell.angle_gamma   90.00
#
_symmetry.space_group_name_H-M   'P 1'
#
loop_
_entity.id
_entity.type
_entity.pdbx_description
1 polymer ?
#
loop_
_entity_poly.entity_id
_entity_poly.type
_entity_poly.pdbx_seq_one_letter_code
_entity_poly.pdbx_strand_id
1 'polypeptide(L)'
;MEITHEKRKKEYTLPEISRAVEKVYGITLKQIRQKSKSRDLSLGKKILSLAAKEYGYKGREIAEYIRKDSTIVTRHLKEKKELKKEIEKVFKILRDERLNVNSHV
;
A
#
# COMPACT_ATOMS: atom_id res chain seq x y z
N MET A 1 -19.91 -3.10 -20.85
CA MET A 1 -19.81 -2.86 -19.39
C MET A 1 -18.56 -2.05 -19.13
N GLU A 2 -18.69 -0.73 -19.09
CA GLU A 2 -17.63 0.15 -18.60
C GLU A 2 -17.52 -0.07 -17.09
N ILE A 3 -16.38 -0.59 -16.65
CA ILE A 3 -16.06 -0.67 -15.22
C ILE A 3 -15.70 0.75 -14.80
N THR A 4 -16.70 1.53 -14.40
CA THR A 4 -16.50 2.78 -13.68
C THR A 4 -15.83 2.44 -12.35
N HIS A 5 -14.49 2.52 -12.33
CA HIS A 5 -13.71 2.49 -11.10
C HIS A 5 -14.06 3.75 -10.29
N GLU A 6 -15.16 3.72 -9.54
CA GLU A 6 -15.33 4.60 -8.39
C GLU A 6 -14.14 4.34 -7.47
N LYS A 7 -13.13 5.21 -7.55
CA LYS A 7 -11.99 5.23 -6.64
C LYS A 7 -12.57 5.26 -5.24
N ARG A 8 -12.53 4.13 -4.53
CA ARG A 8 -12.86 4.03 -3.10
C ARG A 8 -12.09 5.14 -2.40
N LYS A 9 -12.77 6.26 -2.07
CA LYS A 9 -12.11 7.49 -1.62
C LYS A 9 -11.48 7.23 -0.25
N LYS A 10 -10.22 6.78 -0.24
CA LYS A 10 -9.39 6.65 0.96
C LYS A 10 -10.11 5.89 2.09
N GLU A 11 -10.73 4.76 1.74
CA GLU A 11 -11.42 3.88 2.70
C GLU A 11 -10.51 3.47 3.86
N TYR A 12 -9.21 3.32 3.60
CA TYR A 12 -8.17 3.09 4.59
C TYR A 12 -7.12 4.18 4.50
N THR A 13 -6.60 4.58 5.65
CA THR A 13 -5.52 5.54 5.81
C THR A 13 -4.16 4.96 5.42
N LEU A 14 -3.18 5.80 5.06
CA LEU A 14 -1.81 5.35 4.78
C LEU A 14 -1.15 4.59 5.96
N PRO A 15 -1.39 4.97 7.24
CA PRO A 15 -1.01 4.17 8.40
C PRO A 15 -1.62 2.78 8.43
N GLU A 16 -2.93 2.63 8.19
CA GLU A 16 -3.60 1.32 8.16
C GLU A 16 -3.02 0.44 7.03
N ILE A 17 -2.87 1.01 5.84
CA ILE A 17 -2.25 0.33 4.69
C ILE A 17 -0.82 -0.10 5.03
N SER A 18 -0.03 0.78 5.65
CA SER A 18 1.33 0.46 6.07
C SER A 18 1.37 -0.68 7.10
N ARG A 19 0.42 -0.70 8.03
CA ARG A 19 0.32 -1.74 9.05
C ARG A 19 -0.07 -3.09 8.46
N ALA A 20 -0.97 -3.10 7.49
CA ALA A 20 -1.32 -4.29 6.74
C ALA A 20 -0.11 -4.83 5.93
N VAL A 21 0.67 -3.96 5.30
CA VAL A 21 1.92 -4.34 4.63
C VAL A 21 2.92 -4.94 5.63
N GLU A 22 3.05 -4.33 6.80
CA GLU A 22 3.92 -4.84 7.87
C GLU A 22 3.50 -6.24 8.33
N LYS A 23 2.20 -6.51 8.48
CA LYS A 23 1.70 -7.85 8.84
C LYS A 23 1.96 -8.91 7.78
N VAL A 24 1.87 -8.55 6.49
CA VAL A 24 2.08 -9.52 5.40
C VAL A 24 3.56 -9.84 5.18
N TYR A 25 4.44 -8.83 5.28
CA TYR A 25 5.85 -8.97 4.87
C TYR A 25 6.87 -8.80 6.01
N GLY A 26 6.44 -8.45 7.22
CA GLY A 26 7.34 -8.14 8.34
C GLY A 26 8.15 -6.86 8.15
N ILE A 27 7.73 -5.97 7.25
CA ILE A 27 8.45 -4.74 6.90
C ILE A 27 7.79 -3.54 7.54
N THR A 28 8.50 -2.91 8.47
CA THR A 28 8.02 -1.72 9.19
C THR A 28 8.09 -0.46 8.33
N LEU A 29 7.24 0.53 8.65
CA LEU A 29 7.30 1.87 8.02
C LEU A 29 8.68 2.53 8.16
N LYS A 30 9.37 2.30 9.28
CA LYS A 30 10.72 2.82 9.51
C LYS A 30 11.69 2.28 8.47
N GLN A 31 11.63 0.97 8.17
CA GLN A 31 12.47 0.35 7.14
C GLN A 31 12.07 0.78 5.72
N ILE A 32 10.77 0.99 5.44
CA ILE A 32 10.30 1.57 4.15
C ILE A 32 10.91 2.95 3.91
N ARG A 33 11.00 3.78 4.95
CA ARG A 33 11.59 5.14 4.86
C ARG A 33 13.10 5.13 4.67
N GLN A 34 13.80 4.04 5.03
CA GLN A 34 15.26 3.93 4.87
C GLN A 34 15.69 3.85 3.39
N LYS A 35 16.93 4.26 3.10
CA LYS A 35 17.53 4.23 1.74
C LYS A 35 17.94 2.83 1.28
N SER A 36 17.82 1.79 2.13
CA SER A 36 18.25 0.42 1.82
C SER A 36 17.59 -0.13 0.55
N LYS A 37 18.39 -0.86 -0.25
CA LYS A 37 18.02 -1.48 -1.52
C LYS A 37 17.80 -2.99 -1.43
N SER A 38 17.68 -3.56 -0.22
CA SER A 38 17.38 -4.99 -0.11
C SER A 38 16.09 -5.33 -0.85
N ARG A 39 16.05 -6.54 -1.42
CA ARG A 39 14.94 -6.99 -2.27
C ARG A 39 13.61 -6.89 -1.55
N ASP A 40 13.58 -7.29 -0.28
CA ASP A 40 12.38 -7.27 0.56
C ASP A 40 11.91 -5.84 0.83
N LEU A 41 12.81 -4.93 1.20
CA LEU A 41 12.45 -3.53 1.43
C LEU A 41 11.98 -2.83 0.15
N SER A 42 12.56 -3.20 -0.99
CA SER A 42 12.10 -2.73 -2.30
C SER A 42 10.69 -3.22 -2.61
N LEU A 43 10.40 -4.50 -2.31
CA LEU A 43 9.06 -5.06 -2.45
C LEU A 43 8.06 -4.36 -1.52
N GLY A 44 8.37 -4.21 -0.23
CA GLY A 44 7.48 -3.51 0.72
C GLY A 44 7.14 -2.08 0.29
N LYS A 45 8.13 -1.32 -0.23
CA LYS A 45 7.91 0.02 -0.80
C LYS A 45 6.96 0.00 -2.00
N LYS A 46 7.12 -0.97 -2.90
CA LYS A 46 6.27 -1.15 -4.08
C LYS A 46 4.84 -1.48 -3.68
N ILE A 47 4.67 -2.47 -2.81
CA ILE A 47 3.34 -2.92 -2.36
C ILE A 47 2.59 -1.80 -1.64
N LEU A 48 3.24 -1.05 -0.75
CA LEU A 48 2.61 0.10 -0.08
C LEU A 48 2.17 1.16 -1.09
N SER A 49 3.04 1.49 -2.06
CA SER A 49 2.72 2.49 -3.09
C SER A 49 1.54 2.08 -3.96
N LEU A 50 1.50 0.79 -4.36
CA LEU A 50 0.46 0.24 -5.20
C LEU A 50 -0.87 0.11 -4.44
N ALA A 51 -0.85 -0.42 -3.22
CA ALA A 51 -2.04 -0.53 -2.37
C ALA A 51 -2.66 0.85 -2.09
N ALA A 52 -1.84 1.84 -1.72
CA ALA A 52 -2.31 3.21 -1.53
C ALA A 52 -2.90 3.83 -2.80
N LYS A 53 -2.35 3.51 -3.97
CA LYS A 53 -2.89 3.98 -5.24
C LYS A 53 -4.30 3.45 -5.51
N GLU A 54 -4.58 2.19 -5.18
CA GLU A 54 -5.92 1.59 -5.35
C GLU A 54 -6.97 2.25 -4.44
N TYR A 55 -6.57 2.72 -3.26
CA TYR A 55 -7.44 3.50 -2.36
C TYR A 55 -7.48 5.00 -2.70
N GLY A 56 -6.97 5.39 -3.87
CA GLY A 56 -7.14 6.73 -4.41
C GLY A 56 -6.10 7.77 -3.98
N TYR A 57 -5.03 7.37 -3.28
CA TYR A 57 -3.95 8.30 -2.93
C TYR A 57 -3.16 8.74 -4.17
N LYS A 58 -2.80 10.02 -4.21
CA LYS A 58 -1.93 10.59 -5.24
C LYS A 58 -0.49 10.17 -5.00
N GLY A 59 0.30 10.07 -6.08
CA GLY A 59 1.71 9.69 -5.98
C GLY A 59 2.51 10.61 -5.05
N ARG A 60 2.19 11.91 -5.02
CA ARG A 60 2.78 12.89 -4.11
C ARG A 60 2.48 12.60 -2.63
N GLU A 61 1.23 12.30 -2.29
CA GLU A 61 0.81 11.96 -0.92
C GLU A 61 1.53 10.69 -0.43
N ILE A 62 1.63 9.69 -1.30
CA ILE A 62 2.34 8.44 -1.01
C ILE A 62 3.83 8.73 -0.79
N ALA A 63 4.46 9.46 -1.71
CA ALA A 63 5.88 9.79 -1.67
C ALA A 63 6.25 10.55 -0.39
N GLU A 64 5.44 11.53 -0.01
CA GLU A 64 5.56 12.28 1.24
C GLU A 64 5.48 11.36 2.45
N TYR A 65 4.49 10.48 2.50
CA TYR A 65 4.30 9.52 3.60
C TYR A 65 5.48 8.56 3.78
N ILE A 66 6.02 8.02 2.68
CA ILE A 66 7.19 7.12 2.71
C ILE A 66 8.54 7.86 2.71
N ARG A 67 8.53 9.20 2.70
CA ARG A 67 9.71 10.08 2.63
C ARG A 67 10.64 9.71 1.47
N LYS A 68 10.07 9.56 0.28
CA LYS A 68 10.78 9.27 -0.97
C LYS A 68 10.45 10.27 -2.06
N ASP A 69 11.27 10.25 -3.09
CA ASP A 69 11.02 10.99 -4.32
C ASP A 69 9.77 10.45 -5.04
N SER A 70 8.96 11.34 -5.62
CA SER A 70 7.74 10.97 -6.32
C SER A 70 7.99 10.13 -7.58
N THR A 71 9.17 10.25 -8.20
CA THR A 71 9.61 9.42 -9.32
C THR A 71 9.74 7.94 -8.94
N ILE A 72 10.14 7.65 -7.70
CA ILE A 72 10.22 6.27 -7.18
C ILE A 72 8.81 5.67 -7.12
N VAL A 73 7.84 6.42 -6.63
CA VAL A 73 6.44 5.99 -6.59
C VAL A 73 5.92 5.76 -8.01
N THR A 74 6.17 6.69 -8.93
CA THR A 74 5.78 6.54 -10.35
C THR A 74 6.37 5.28 -10.99
N ARG A 75 7.61 4.93 -10.67
CA ARG A 75 8.23 3.67 -11.12
C ARG A 75 7.49 2.46 -10.58
N HIS A 76 7.17 2.43 -9.28
CA HIS A 76 6.42 1.31 -8.68
C HIS A 76 5.07 1.10 -9.36
N LEU A 77 4.37 2.17 -9.74
CA LEU A 77 3.06 2.08 -10.38
C LEU A 77 3.09 1.37 -11.74
N LYS A 78 4.22 1.38 -12.45
CA LYS A 78 4.39 0.66 -13.73
C LYS A 78 4.45 -0.86 -13.54
N GLU A 79 4.86 -1.32 -12.36
CA GLU A 79 5.05 -2.74 -12.02
C GLU A 79 3.77 -3.37 -11.42
N LYS A 80 2.63 -2.66 -11.44
CA LYS A 80 1.36 -3.11 -10.83
C LYS A 80 0.91 -4.50 -11.28
N LYS A 81 1.06 -4.82 -12.58
CA LYS A 81 0.56 -6.07 -13.16
C LYS A 81 1.20 -7.31 -12.53
N GLU A 82 2.48 -7.24 -12.22
CA GLU A 82 3.25 -8.36 -11.65
C GLU A 82 2.95 -8.59 -10.17
N LEU A 83 2.50 -7.55 -9.47
CA LEU A 83 2.31 -7.56 -8.01
C LEU A 83 0.85 -7.65 -7.58
N LYS A 84 -0.07 -7.96 -8.49
CA LYS A 84 -1.52 -8.00 -8.20
C LYS A 84 -1.87 -8.95 -7.04
N LYS A 85 -1.34 -10.18 -7.05
CA LYS A 85 -1.57 -11.18 -5.98
C LYS A 85 -1.08 -10.68 -4.62
N GLU A 86 0.05 -9.99 -4.61
CA GLU A 86 0.68 -9.46 -3.40
C GLU A 86 -0.09 -8.28 -2.81
N ILE A 87 -0.71 -7.46 -3.66
CA ILE A 87 -1.62 -6.38 -3.26
C ILE A 87 -2.92 -6.97 -2.69
N GLU A 88 -3.47 -8.02 -3.30
CA GLU A 88 -4.69 -8.67 -2.82
C GLU A 88 -4.55 -9.23 -1.40
N LYS A 89 -3.37 -9.74 -1.03
CA LYS A 89 -3.07 -10.15 0.36
C LYS A 89 -3.21 -8.99 1.34
N VAL A 90 -2.68 -7.81 1.00
CA VAL A 90 -2.80 -6.61 1.84
C VAL A 90 -4.27 -6.19 1.98
N PHE A 91 -5.06 -6.25 0.90
CA PHE A 91 -6.49 -5.93 0.96
C PHE A 91 -7.30 -6.95 1.77
N LYS A 92 -6.86 -8.20 1.82
CA LYS A 92 -7.48 -9.19 2.70
C LYS A 92 -7.26 -8.80 4.16
N ILE A 93 -6.01 -8.51 4.55
CA ILE A 93 -5.69 -8.07 5.93
C ILE A 93 -6.46 -6.79 6.31
N LEU A 94 -6.52 -5.78 5.45
CA LEU A 94 -7.27 -4.55 5.72
C LEU A 94 -8.76 -4.80 5.98
N ARG A 95 -9.38 -5.69 5.20
CA ARG A 95 -10.78 -6.07 5.38
C ARG A 95 -10.99 -6.87 6.67
N ASP A 96 -10.13 -7.83 6.94
CA ASP A 96 -10.21 -8.67 8.14
C ASP A 96 -10.03 -7.83 9.42
N GLU A 97 -9.13 -6.84 9.41
CA GLU A 97 -8.96 -5.89 10.52
C GLU A 97 -10.20 -5.04 10.73
N ARG A 98 -10.79 -4.51 9.66
CA ARG A 98 -12.01 -3.70 9.74
C ARG A 98 -13.20 -4.49 10.30
N LEU A 99 -13.31 -5.77 9.93
CA LEU A 99 -14.35 -6.66 10.46
C LEU A 99 -14.16 -6.97 11.94
N ASN A 100 -12.92 -7.16 12.40
CA ASN A 100 -12.61 -7.41 13.81
C ASN A 100 -12.84 -6.18 14.72
N VAL A 101 -12.76 -4.97 14.18
CA VAL A 101 -13.11 -3.74 14.93
C VAL A 101 -14.63 -3.65 15.13
N ASN A 102 -15.44 -4.11 14.17
CA ASN A 102 -16.90 -4.08 14.25
C ASN A 102 -17.50 -5.18 15.14
N SER A 103 -16.74 -6.20 15.55
CA SER A 103 -17.22 -7.26 16.46
C SER A 103 -17.04 -6.92 17.95
N HIS A 104 -16.64 -5.69 18.28
CA HIS A 104 -16.49 -5.18 19.66
C HIS A 104 -17.49 -4.06 19.98
N VAL A 105 -18.62 -3.98 19.29
CA VAL A 105 -19.70 -3.03 19.58
C VAL A 105 -20.94 -3.77 20.07
#